data_AF-A0A2L2WIL4-F1
#
_entry.id   AF-A0A2L2WIL4-F1
#
_cell.length_a   1.000
_cell.length_b   1.000
_cell.length_c   1.000
_cell.angle_alpha   90.00
_cell.angle_beta   90.00
_cell.angle_gamma   90.00
#
_symmetry.space_group_name_H-M   'P 1'
#
loop_
_entity.id
_entity.type
_entity.pdbx_description
1 polymer ?
#
loop_
_entity_poly.entity_id
_entity_poly.type
_entity_poly.pdbx_seq_one_letter_code
_entity_poly.pdbx_strand_id
1 'polypeptide(L)'
;LIDSGFTTTCEIAIGDNLLAAPWIKDLVRVNKSFIVKRGAGIKEMLVNSRQLSEYMHFVISRKNDNIWIAQREGRAKDSDDRTQQSILKMMAMGGEGSVIERLRQLHIVPLAISYEYDPCDYLKAREFQLKRDVEGWKKTKADDVLSMQTGITGRKGRIHYHCAPCIDEWLDTLDPDMPKGELFASVAEHMDREIHAGYRLYPGNYIAADLSRGDRTFADRYTEEDKKSFEKYIAGRMALIDLPVKDEPFLHERLLTMYANPAINHEAAVR
;
A
#
# COMPACT_ATOMS: atom_id res chain seq x y z
N LEU A 1 13.58 -2.94 -19.03
CA LEU A 1 14.43 -3.53 -17.96
C LEU A 1 15.67 -4.16 -18.57
N ILE A 2 15.52 -5.22 -19.37
CA ILE A 2 16.64 -5.83 -20.14
C ILE A 2 17.29 -4.79 -21.06
N ASP A 3 16.50 -4.07 -21.86
CA ASP A 3 17.00 -3.02 -22.76
C ASP A 3 17.65 -1.84 -22.03
N SER A 4 17.38 -1.70 -20.73
CA SER A 4 17.96 -0.65 -19.87
C SER A 4 19.16 -1.16 -19.06
N GLY A 5 19.65 -2.39 -19.34
CA GLY A 5 20.82 -2.98 -18.69
C GLY A 5 20.58 -3.53 -17.28
N PHE A 6 19.32 -3.61 -16.81
CA PHE A 6 19.04 -4.24 -15.52
C PHE A 6 19.24 -5.75 -15.61
N THR A 7 20.20 -6.26 -14.85
CA THR A 7 20.59 -7.68 -14.82
C THR A 7 19.71 -8.53 -13.91
N THR A 8 18.89 -7.91 -13.05
CA THR A 8 17.93 -8.59 -12.19
C THR A 8 16.60 -7.82 -12.11
N THR A 9 15.54 -8.56 -11.81
CA THR A 9 14.23 -8.02 -11.44
C THR A 9 13.94 -8.35 -9.98
N CYS A 10 13.16 -7.48 -9.35
CA CYS A 10 12.76 -7.66 -7.95
C CYS A 10 11.93 -8.93 -7.73
N GLU A 11 12.18 -9.61 -6.61
CA GLU A 11 11.32 -10.69 -6.15
C GLU A 11 10.10 -10.13 -5.44
N ILE A 12 8.91 -10.53 -5.87
CA ILE A 12 7.67 -9.87 -5.46
C ILE A 12 6.88 -10.81 -4.56
N ALA A 13 6.56 -10.38 -3.34
CA ALA A 13 5.61 -11.07 -2.49
C ALA A 13 4.19 -10.93 -3.07
N ILE A 14 3.54 -12.04 -3.42
CA ILE A 14 2.17 -12.03 -3.94
C ILE A 14 1.24 -12.94 -3.13
N GLY A 15 0.04 -12.44 -2.79
CA GLY A 15 -0.99 -13.24 -2.15
C GLY A 15 -1.58 -14.30 -3.09
N ASP A 16 -1.83 -15.49 -2.57
CA ASP A 16 -2.46 -16.60 -3.31
C ASP A 16 -3.88 -16.29 -3.82
N ASN A 17 -4.59 -15.36 -3.17
CA ASN A 17 -5.91 -14.90 -3.57
C ASN A 17 -5.94 -14.30 -4.99
N LEU A 18 -4.81 -13.80 -5.49
CA LEU A 18 -4.68 -13.24 -6.83
C LEU A 18 -4.39 -14.31 -7.90
N LEU A 19 -4.11 -15.55 -7.50
CA LEU A 19 -3.76 -16.66 -8.40
C LEU A 19 -5.03 -17.42 -8.84
N ALA A 20 -6.01 -16.66 -9.34
CA ALA A 20 -7.35 -17.17 -9.65
C ALA A 20 -7.39 -18.16 -10.82
N ALA A 21 -6.37 -18.13 -11.71
CA ALA A 21 -6.24 -19.03 -12.85
C ALA A 21 -4.82 -19.63 -12.92
N PRO A 22 -4.65 -20.88 -13.39
CA PRO A 22 -3.35 -21.55 -13.44
C PRO A 22 -2.27 -20.76 -14.18
N TRP A 23 -2.60 -20.15 -15.33
CA TRP A 23 -1.64 -19.37 -16.11
C TRP A 23 -1.13 -18.12 -15.38
N ILE A 24 -1.91 -17.55 -14.45
CA ILE A 24 -1.48 -16.41 -13.63
C ILE A 24 -0.36 -16.87 -12.70
N LYS A 25 -0.47 -18.08 -12.15
CA LYS A 25 0.56 -18.68 -11.28
C LYS A 25 1.88 -18.86 -12.02
N ASP A 26 1.83 -19.28 -13.28
CA ASP A 26 3.03 -19.43 -14.11
C ASP A 26 3.66 -18.07 -14.42
N LEU A 27 2.83 -17.08 -14.81
CA LEU A 27 3.31 -15.73 -15.11
C LEU A 27 4.01 -15.07 -13.90
N VAL A 28 3.41 -15.12 -12.71
CA VAL A 28 4.01 -14.48 -11.53
C VAL A 28 5.31 -15.19 -11.10
N ARG A 29 5.41 -16.51 -11.30
CA ARG A 29 6.64 -17.26 -11.04
C ARG A 29 7.76 -16.88 -12.00
N VAL A 30 7.44 -16.67 -13.29
CA VAL A 30 8.40 -16.14 -14.26
C VAL A 30 8.90 -14.75 -13.84
N ASN A 31 8.02 -13.93 -13.25
CA ASN A 31 8.38 -12.63 -12.69
C ASN A 31 8.97 -12.69 -11.27
N LYS A 32 9.62 -13.82 -10.91
CA LYS A 32 10.29 -14.07 -9.62
C LYS A 32 9.40 -13.79 -8.38
N SER A 33 8.08 -13.93 -8.50
CA SER A 33 7.19 -13.75 -7.36
C SER A 33 7.16 -14.98 -6.47
N PHE A 34 7.21 -14.77 -5.15
CA PHE A 34 6.99 -15.83 -4.17
C PHE A 34 5.61 -15.67 -3.51
N ILE A 35 4.98 -16.82 -3.23
CA ILE A 35 3.56 -16.88 -2.87
C ILE A 35 3.40 -16.82 -1.36
N VAL A 36 2.62 -15.84 -0.90
CA VAL A 36 2.14 -15.73 0.48
C VAL A 36 0.78 -16.44 0.57
N LYS A 37 0.76 -17.59 1.24
CA LYS A 37 -0.46 -18.40 1.43
C LYS A 37 -1.40 -17.76 2.44
N ARG A 38 -2.69 -17.69 2.14
CA ARG A 38 -3.75 -17.16 3.02
C ARG A 38 -4.71 -18.27 3.47
N GLY A 39 -5.34 -18.11 4.62
CA GLY A 39 -6.42 -18.99 5.09
C GLY A 39 -5.99 -20.35 5.65
N ALA A 40 -4.72 -20.52 5.99
CA ALA A 40 -4.21 -21.72 6.65
C ALA A 40 -4.61 -21.74 8.15
N GLY A 41 -4.73 -22.93 8.74
CA GLY A 41 -4.90 -23.06 10.19
C GLY A 41 -3.71 -22.46 10.95
N ILE A 42 -3.88 -22.05 12.21
CA ILE A 42 -2.89 -21.27 12.99
C ILE A 42 -1.47 -21.88 12.92
N LYS A 43 -1.35 -23.21 13.08
CA LYS A 43 -0.05 -23.92 13.02
C LYS A 43 0.60 -23.81 11.64
N GLU A 44 -0.19 -24.02 10.58
CA GLU A 44 0.30 -23.97 9.21
C GLU A 44 0.65 -22.53 8.80
N MET A 45 -0.12 -21.54 9.26
CA MET A 45 0.21 -20.12 9.09
C MET A 45 1.57 -19.77 9.70
N LEU A 46 1.88 -20.28 10.90
CA LEU A 46 3.17 -20.04 11.56
C LEU A 46 4.33 -20.66 10.76
N VAL A 47 4.17 -21.91 10.29
CA VAL A 47 5.17 -22.60 9.46
C VAL A 47 5.40 -21.84 8.15
N ASN A 48 4.33 -21.46 7.45
CA ASN A 48 4.42 -20.70 6.20
C ASN A 48 5.08 -19.32 6.43
N SER A 49 4.76 -18.64 7.53
CA SER A 49 5.35 -17.34 7.89
C SER A 49 6.85 -17.45 8.18
N ARG A 50 7.26 -18.50 8.90
CA ARG A 50 8.67 -18.79 9.16
C ARG A 50 9.43 -19.05 7.86
N GLN A 51 8.90 -19.93 7.02
CA GLN A 51 9.52 -20.26 5.73
C GLN A 51 9.66 -19.01 4.84
N LEU A 52 8.65 -18.15 4.83
CA LEU A 52 8.67 -16.88 4.09
C LEU A 52 9.79 -15.97 4.58
N SER A 53 9.89 -15.81 5.90
CA SER A 53 10.95 -15.01 6.51
C SER A 53 12.35 -15.56 6.24
N GLU A 54 12.56 -16.87 6.43
CA GLU A 54 13.83 -17.54 6.11
C GLU A 54 14.21 -17.36 4.64
N TYR A 55 13.24 -17.42 3.74
CA TYR A 55 13.46 -17.14 2.32
C TYR A 55 13.86 -15.67 2.07
N MET A 56 13.19 -14.70 2.70
CA MET A 56 13.54 -13.29 2.56
C MET A 56 15.00 -13.04 3.01
N HIS A 57 15.38 -13.57 4.18
CA HIS A 57 16.75 -13.51 4.68
C HIS A 57 17.76 -14.17 3.74
N PHE A 58 17.42 -15.31 3.13
CA PHE A 58 18.26 -15.98 2.14
C PHE A 58 18.44 -15.15 0.86
N VAL A 59 17.37 -14.52 0.36
CA VAL A 59 17.42 -13.67 -0.83
C VAL A 59 18.37 -12.48 -0.60
N ILE A 60 18.25 -11.80 0.54
CA ILE A 60 19.11 -10.65 0.86
C ILE A 60 20.56 -11.12 1.10
N SER A 61 20.79 -12.08 2.00
CA SER A 61 22.14 -12.43 2.46
C SER A 61 22.94 -13.35 1.53
N ARG A 62 22.28 -14.19 0.73
CA ARG A 62 22.95 -15.20 -0.11
C ARG A 62 22.78 -14.93 -1.59
N LYS A 63 21.57 -14.57 -2.04
CA LYS A 63 21.35 -14.23 -3.46
C LYS A 63 21.82 -12.82 -3.79
N ASN A 64 21.95 -11.93 -2.80
CA ASN A 64 22.25 -10.52 -2.98
C ASN A 64 21.26 -9.86 -3.96
N ASP A 65 19.97 -10.14 -3.75
CA ASP A 65 18.88 -9.67 -4.62
C ASP A 65 17.85 -8.89 -3.80
N ASN A 66 16.97 -8.14 -4.47
CA ASN A 66 15.99 -7.29 -3.80
C ASN A 66 14.58 -7.90 -3.77
N ILE A 67 13.83 -7.53 -2.72
CA ILE A 67 12.45 -7.96 -2.51
C ILE A 67 11.52 -6.75 -2.46
N TRP A 68 10.36 -6.87 -3.08
CA TRP A 68 9.25 -5.95 -2.92
C TRP A 68 8.13 -6.64 -2.15
N ILE A 69 7.68 -5.99 -1.08
CA ILE A 69 6.60 -6.46 -0.23
C ILE A 69 5.77 -5.27 0.24
N ALA A 70 4.45 -5.42 0.21
CA ALA A 70 3.53 -4.40 0.69
C ALA A 70 3.53 -4.35 2.23
N GLN A 71 3.48 -3.15 2.83
CA GLN A 71 3.49 -2.95 4.29
C GLN A 71 2.27 -3.52 5.03
N ARG A 72 1.26 -4.01 4.29
CA ARG A 72 0.04 -4.60 4.81
C ARG A 72 -0.65 -5.47 3.77
N GLU A 73 -1.54 -6.35 4.24
CA GLU A 73 -2.40 -7.12 3.34
C GLU A 73 -3.45 -6.21 2.67
N GLY A 74 -3.47 -6.25 1.33
CA GLY A 74 -4.47 -5.56 0.51
C GLY A 74 -4.20 -4.06 0.34
N ARG A 75 -4.77 -3.49 -0.73
CA ARG A 75 -4.66 -2.05 -1.02
C ARG A 75 -5.54 -1.25 -0.06
N ALA A 76 -5.07 -0.09 0.40
CA ALA A 76 -5.93 0.86 1.09
C ALA A 76 -7.14 1.27 0.27
N LYS A 77 -8.26 1.40 0.98
CA LYS A 77 -9.53 1.83 0.39
C LYS A 77 -9.70 3.32 0.49
N ASP A 78 -9.11 3.95 1.48
CA ASP A 78 -9.15 5.37 1.83
C ASP A 78 -7.78 6.06 1.66
N SER A 79 -6.77 5.36 1.14
CA SER A 79 -5.39 5.85 1.01
C SER A 79 -4.72 6.22 2.35
N ASP A 80 -5.21 5.70 3.48
CA ASP A 80 -4.50 5.71 4.76
C ASP A 80 -3.76 4.36 4.93
N ASP A 81 -2.62 4.24 4.25
CA ASP A 81 -1.76 3.06 4.37
C ASP A 81 -0.95 3.11 5.67
N ARG A 82 -1.13 2.08 6.50
CA ARG A 82 -0.45 1.89 7.79
C ARG A 82 0.24 0.53 7.85
N THR A 83 1.44 0.50 8.38
CA THR A 83 2.29 -0.68 8.44
C THR A 83 1.73 -1.66 9.47
N GLN A 84 1.45 -2.88 9.04
CA GLN A 84 0.94 -3.92 9.93
C GLN A 84 2.08 -4.54 10.73
N GLN A 85 2.06 -4.43 12.06
CA GLN A 85 3.08 -5.07 12.90
C GLN A 85 3.27 -6.58 12.64
N SER A 86 2.22 -7.28 12.18
CA SER A 86 2.30 -8.70 11.83
C SER A 86 3.30 -8.99 10.71
N ILE A 87 3.49 -8.06 9.75
CA ILE A 87 4.49 -8.23 8.69
C ILE A 87 5.92 -8.14 9.24
N LEU A 88 6.16 -7.22 10.17
CA LEU A 88 7.46 -7.03 10.83
C LEU A 88 7.78 -8.23 11.74
N LYS A 89 6.76 -8.71 12.47
CA LYS A 89 6.86 -9.95 13.27
C LYS A 89 7.23 -11.13 12.39
N MET A 90 6.59 -11.27 11.22
CA MET A 90 6.91 -12.32 10.25
C MET A 90 8.35 -12.17 9.75
N MET A 91 8.75 -10.97 9.30
CA MET A 91 10.11 -10.68 8.82
C MET A 91 11.20 -11.04 9.86
N ALA A 92 10.92 -10.88 11.15
CA ALA A 92 11.85 -11.20 12.25
C ALA A 92 11.79 -12.68 12.73
N MET A 93 11.00 -13.56 12.08
CA MET A 93 10.96 -14.99 12.44
C MET A 93 12.20 -15.76 12.00
N GLY A 94 12.73 -15.42 10.83
CA GLY A 94 13.99 -15.89 10.27
C GLY A 94 15.15 -14.98 10.65
N GLY A 95 16.33 -15.26 10.08
CA GLY A 95 17.57 -14.58 10.45
C GLY A 95 18.12 -15.03 11.80
N GLU A 96 19.24 -14.43 12.19
CA GLU A 96 19.96 -14.75 13.43
C GLU A 96 20.05 -13.53 14.36
N GLY A 97 20.23 -13.76 15.66
CA GLY A 97 20.33 -12.69 16.66
C GLY A 97 19.00 -12.22 17.25
N SER A 98 19.02 -11.01 17.80
CA SER A 98 17.89 -10.24 18.34
C SER A 98 16.91 -9.81 17.24
N VAL A 99 15.75 -9.27 17.64
CA VAL A 99 14.74 -8.77 16.68
C VAL A 99 15.30 -7.62 15.84
N ILE A 100 16.06 -6.71 16.46
CA ILE A 100 16.69 -5.57 15.79
C ILE A 100 17.67 -6.08 14.72
N GLU A 101 18.57 -6.99 15.10
CA GLU A 101 19.56 -7.57 14.17
C GLU A 101 18.89 -8.28 12.97
N ARG A 102 17.80 -9.02 13.22
CA ARG A 102 17.04 -9.69 12.14
C ARG A 102 16.35 -8.71 11.21
N LEU A 103 15.81 -7.60 11.72
CA LEU A 103 15.21 -6.58 10.85
C LEU A 103 16.29 -5.84 10.05
N ARG A 104 17.43 -5.54 10.68
CA ARG A 104 18.59 -4.91 10.02
C ARG A 104 19.19 -5.77 8.92
N GLN A 105 19.24 -7.09 9.09
CA GLN A 105 19.71 -8.04 8.06
C GLN A 105 18.89 -7.97 6.75
N LEU A 106 17.70 -7.37 6.77
CA LEU A 106 16.83 -7.23 5.60
C LEU A 106 17.04 -5.91 4.85
N HIS A 107 17.81 -4.95 5.40
CA HIS A 107 18.08 -3.64 4.79
C HIS A 107 16.80 -2.96 4.28
N ILE A 108 15.83 -2.78 5.18
CA ILE A 108 14.48 -2.34 4.82
C ILE A 108 14.50 -0.87 4.37
N VAL A 109 14.01 -0.63 3.16
CA VAL A 109 13.84 0.71 2.57
C VAL A 109 12.35 1.01 2.43
N PRO A 110 11.80 1.98 3.18
CA PRO A 110 10.43 2.44 3.00
C PRO A 110 10.24 3.08 1.62
N LEU A 111 9.16 2.71 0.92
CA LEU A 111 8.86 3.18 -0.43
C LEU A 111 7.45 3.77 -0.50
N ALA A 112 7.36 5.05 -0.87
CA ALA A 112 6.11 5.69 -1.24
C ALA A 112 5.90 5.62 -2.76
N ILE A 113 4.69 5.24 -3.17
CA ILE A 113 4.26 5.23 -4.58
C ILE A 113 3.04 6.14 -4.71
N SER A 114 3.23 7.36 -5.22
CA SER A 114 2.19 8.37 -5.31
C SER A 114 1.64 8.47 -6.73
N TYR A 115 0.37 8.11 -6.89
CA TYR A 115 -0.37 8.31 -8.14
C TYR A 115 -1.17 9.60 -8.05
N GLU A 116 -1.20 10.37 -9.14
CA GLU A 116 -2.05 11.56 -9.22
C GLU A 116 -3.54 11.18 -9.25
N TYR A 117 -3.86 10.07 -9.91
CA TYR A 117 -5.20 9.51 -9.96
C TYR A 117 -5.15 8.01 -9.68
N ASP A 118 -6.06 7.51 -8.85
CA ASP A 118 -6.26 6.08 -8.69
C ASP A 118 -7.32 5.57 -9.68
N PRO A 119 -6.95 4.75 -10.67
CA PRO A 119 -7.93 4.19 -11.61
C PRO A 119 -9.10 3.45 -10.95
N CYS A 120 -8.88 2.90 -9.76
CA CYS A 120 -9.84 2.07 -9.04
C CYS A 120 -10.65 2.85 -7.99
N ASP A 121 -10.53 4.18 -7.92
CA ASP A 121 -11.21 4.99 -6.91
C ASP A 121 -12.74 4.79 -6.88
N TYR A 122 -13.41 4.81 -8.03
CA TYR A 122 -14.85 4.58 -8.12
C TYR A 122 -15.24 3.17 -7.68
N LEU A 123 -14.39 2.16 -7.92
CA LEU A 123 -14.60 0.79 -7.45
C LEU A 123 -14.46 0.70 -5.92
N LYS A 124 -13.53 1.46 -5.33
CA LYS A 124 -13.37 1.55 -3.87
C LYS A 124 -14.54 2.27 -3.22
N ALA A 125 -15.01 3.37 -3.81
CA ALA A 125 -16.21 4.09 -3.35
C ALA A 125 -17.46 3.19 -3.39
N ARG A 126 -17.67 2.48 -4.51
CA ARG A 126 -18.72 1.46 -4.64
C ARG A 126 -18.63 0.40 -3.54
N GLU A 127 -17.43 -0.11 -3.28
CA GLU A 127 -17.18 -1.09 -2.23
C GLU A 127 -17.49 -0.55 -0.82
N PHE A 128 -17.18 0.71 -0.53
CA PHE A 128 -17.53 1.33 0.76
C PHE A 128 -19.04 1.31 0.98
N GLN A 129 -19.84 1.67 -0.03
CA GLN A 129 -21.29 1.71 0.14
C GLN A 129 -21.86 0.28 0.26
N LEU A 130 -21.40 -0.67 -0.56
CA LEU A 130 -21.82 -2.06 -0.45
C LEU A 130 -21.51 -2.68 0.91
N LYS A 131 -20.34 -2.39 1.48
CA LYS A 131 -19.98 -2.85 2.84
C LYS A 131 -20.83 -2.23 3.94
N ARG A 132 -21.28 -1.00 3.75
CA ARG A 132 -22.17 -0.30 4.69
C ARG A 132 -23.58 -0.86 4.63
N ASP A 133 -24.09 -1.09 3.43
CA ASP A 133 -25.51 -1.38 3.18
C ASP A 133 -25.83 -2.88 3.17
N VAL A 134 -24.86 -3.75 2.82
CA VAL A 134 -25.07 -5.20 2.69
C VAL A 134 -24.30 -5.93 3.78
N GLU A 135 -25.05 -6.53 4.71
CA GLU A 135 -24.47 -7.32 5.79
C GLU A 135 -23.65 -8.49 5.23
N GLY A 136 -22.43 -8.66 5.75
CA GLY A 136 -21.54 -9.74 5.34
C GLY A 136 -20.98 -9.62 3.93
N TRP A 137 -21.11 -8.46 3.27
CA TRP A 137 -20.59 -8.27 1.92
C TRP A 137 -19.10 -8.59 1.81
N LYS A 138 -18.75 -9.37 0.78
CA LYS A 138 -17.38 -9.72 0.44
C LYS A 138 -17.19 -9.55 -1.07
N LYS A 139 -15.99 -9.14 -1.46
CA LYS A 139 -15.58 -9.13 -2.86
C LYS A 139 -15.71 -10.51 -3.47
N THR A 140 -16.18 -10.53 -4.71
CA THR A 140 -16.09 -11.71 -5.55
C THR A 140 -14.73 -11.76 -6.26
N LYS A 141 -14.35 -12.94 -6.79
CA LYS A 141 -13.17 -13.06 -7.65
C LYS A 141 -13.27 -12.16 -8.89
N ALA A 142 -14.49 -11.95 -9.41
CA ALA A 142 -14.72 -11.06 -10.55
C ALA A 142 -14.42 -9.60 -10.20
N ASP A 143 -14.77 -9.14 -8.99
CA ASP A 143 -14.43 -7.79 -8.52
C ASP A 143 -12.91 -7.59 -8.43
N ASP A 144 -12.16 -8.61 -8.02
CA ASP A 144 -10.70 -8.56 -7.97
C ASP A 144 -10.11 -8.49 -9.39
N VAL A 145 -10.61 -9.30 -10.34
CA VAL A 145 -10.19 -9.24 -11.75
C VAL A 145 -10.47 -7.87 -12.36
N LEU A 146 -11.66 -7.32 -12.14
CA LEU A 146 -12.03 -5.98 -12.60
C LEU A 146 -11.11 -4.90 -12.00
N SER A 147 -10.81 -5.00 -10.71
CA SER A 147 -9.90 -4.07 -10.02
C SER A 147 -8.47 -4.16 -10.58
N MET A 148 -7.99 -5.36 -10.91
CA MET A 148 -6.68 -5.57 -11.52
C MET A 148 -6.63 -4.97 -12.93
N GLN A 149 -7.60 -5.31 -13.79
CA GLN A 149 -7.68 -4.78 -15.15
C GLN A 149 -7.73 -3.25 -15.15
N THR A 150 -8.64 -2.68 -14.34
CA THR A 150 -8.80 -1.22 -14.21
C THR A 150 -7.53 -0.56 -13.70
N GLY A 151 -6.87 -1.17 -12.70
CA GLY A 151 -5.60 -0.68 -12.16
C GLY A 151 -4.47 -0.67 -13.20
N ILE A 152 -4.44 -1.63 -14.12
CA ILE A 152 -3.42 -1.71 -15.18
C ILE A 152 -3.71 -0.68 -16.28
N THR A 153 -4.93 -0.68 -16.82
CA THR A 153 -5.26 0.08 -18.05
C THR A 153 -5.71 1.51 -17.79
N GLY A 154 -6.19 1.83 -16.59
CA GLY A 154 -6.73 3.15 -16.30
C GLY A 154 -5.67 4.23 -16.12
N ARG A 155 -6.10 5.49 -16.33
CA ARG A 155 -5.28 6.70 -16.24
C ARG A 155 -4.83 6.96 -14.80
N LYS A 156 -3.52 7.04 -14.61
CA LYS A 156 -2.87 7.31 -13.30
C LYS A 156 -2.40 8.76 -13.14
N GLY A 157 -2.44 9.53 -14.22
CA GLY A 157 -1.80 10.84 -14.29
C GLY A 157 -0.29 10.70 -14.10
N ARG A 158 0.30 11.60 -13.31
CA ARG A 158 1.70 11.52 -12.89
C ARG A 158 1.87 10.44 -11.82
N ILE A 159 2.99 9.73 -11.89
CA ILE A 159 3.38 8.70 -10.93
C ILE A 159 4.75 9.09 -10.37
N HIS A 160 4.91 9.01 -9.06
CA HIS A 160 6.18 9.25 -8.38
C HIS A 160 6.51 8.07 -7.45
N TYR A 161 7.77 7.65 -7.48
CA TYR A 161 8.33 6.68 -6.55
C TYR A 161 9.36 7.41 -5.69
N HIS A 162 9.23 7.29 -4.37
CA HIS A 162 10.13 7.90 -3.41
C HIS A 162 10.62 6.85 -2.43
N CYS A 163 11.92 6.53 -2.48
CA CYS A 163 12.58 5.68 -1.50
C CYS A 163 13.10 6.56 -0.36
N ALA A 164 12.69 6.28 0.86
CA ALA A 164 13.32 6.83 2.05
C ALA A 164 14.71 6.18 2.29
N PRO A 165 15.54 6.71 3.20
CA PRO A 165 16.76 6.02 3.61
C PRO A 165 16.48 4.61 4.17
N CYS A 166 17.50 3.74 4.12
CA CYS A 166 17.44 2.45 4.80
C CYS A 166 17.29 2.66 6.31
N ILE A 167 16.40 1.91 6.97
CA ILE A 167 16.11 2.09 8.40
C ILE A 167 17.20 1.53 9.33
N ASP A 168 18.28 0.94 8.80
CA ASP A 168 19.33 0.28 9.60
C ASP A 168 19.94 1.19 10.66
N GLU A 169 20.31 2.42 10.29
CA GLU A 169 20.90 3.39 11.22
C GLU A 169 19.89 3.78 12.30
N TRP A 170 18.61 3.87 11.97
CA TRP A 170 17.57 4.16 12.94
C TRP A 170 17.32 2.96 13.87
N LEU A 171 17.31 1.73 13.35
CA LEU A 171 17.19 0.50 14.14
C LEU A 171 18.29 0.40 15.20
N ASP A 172 19.51 0.85 14.88
CA ASP A 172 20.65 0.88 15.81
C ASP A 172 20.47 1.85 16.98
N THR A 173 19.51 2.77 16.89
CA THR A 173 19.20 3.72 17.97
C THR A 173 18.18 3.19 18.98
N LEU A 174 17.51 2.08 18.68
CA LEU A 174 16.50 1.49 19.55
C LEU A 174 17.13 0.81 20.77
N ASP A 175 16.42 0.87 21.90
CA ASP A 175 16.81 0.15 23.12
C ASP A 175 16.76 -1.37 22.87
N PRO A 176 17.90 -2.10 23.01
CA PRO A 176 17.94 -3.55 22.85
C PRO A 176 17.04 -4.32 23.82
N ASP A 177 16.74 -3.73 24.99
CA ASP A 177 15.91 -4.33 26.03
C ASP A 177 14.42 -3.94 25.90
N MET A 178 14.06 -3.17 24.86
CA MET A 178 12.69 -2.76 24.58
C MET A 178 11.75 -3.99 24.46
N PRO A 179 10.57 -3.97 25.12
CA PRO A 179 9.58 -5.03 24.97
C PRO A 179 9.21 -5.24 23.48
N LYS A 180 9.23 -6.50 23.02
CA LYS A 180 8.99 -6.81 21.59
C LYS A 180 7.74 -6.18 21.00
N GLY A 181 6.65 -6.09 21.79
CA GLY A 181 5.40 -5.47 21.35
C GLY A 181 5.56 -3.98 21.03
N GLU A 182 6.30 -3.26 21.87
CA GLU A 182 6.64 -1.85 21.70
C GLU A 182 7.60 -1.67 20.53
N LEU A 183 8.65 -2.51 20.44
CA LEU A 183 9.60 -2.49 19.32
C LEU A 183 8.89 -2.58 17.96
N PHE A 184 8.01 -3.56 17.76
CA PHE A 184 7.28 -3.67 16.49
C PHE A 184 6.33 -2.51 16.23
N ALA A 185 5.78 -1.88 17.28
CA ALA A 185 4.97 -0.68 17.15
C ALA A 185 5.82 0.50 16.70
N SER A 186 6.98 0.74 17.34
CA SER A 186 7.92 1.80 17.00
C SER A 186 8.46 1.65 15.58
N VAL A 187 8.80 0.42 15.15
CA VAL A 187 9.24 0.17 13.77
C VAL A 187 8.11 0.45 12.78
N ALA A 188 6.88 0.03 13.06
CA ALA A 188 5.73 0.31 12.19
C ALA A 188 5.45 1.82 12.08
N GLU A 189 5.51 2.55 13.19
CA GLU A 189 5.33 4.01 13.22
C GLU A 189 6.43 4.74 12.46
N HIS A 190 7.69 4.32 12.61
CA HIS A 190 8.80 4.87 11.83
C HIS A 190 8.62 4.62 10.33
N MET A 191 8.27 3.39 9.93
CA MET A 191 7.95 3.05 8.53
C MET A 191 6.84 3.94 7.98
N ASP A 192 5.74 4.11 8.74
CA ASP A 192 4.61 4.94 8.33
C ASP A 192 5.03 6.40 8.16
N ARG A 193 5.82 6.94 9.10
CA ARG A 193 6.34 8.32 9.01
C ARG A 193 7.19 8.52 7.76
N GLU A 194 8.17 7.64 7.51
CA GLU A 194 9.06 7.74 6.34
C GLU A 194 8.27 7.65 5.02
N ILE A 195 7.28 6.75 4.94
CA ILE A 195 6.44 6.60 3.74
C ILE A 195 5.54 7.82 3.53
N HIS A 196 4.90 8.30 4.60
CA HIS A 196 3.99 9.45 4.52
C HIS A 196 4.72 10.75 4.21
N ALA A 197 5.92 10.94 4.78
CA ALA A 197 6.80 12.07 4.45
C ALA A 197 7.30 12.00 2.99
N GLY A 198 7.44 10.80 2.43
CA GLY A 198 7.82 10.57 1.04
C GLY A 198 6.71 10.80 0.01
N TYR A 199 5.48 11.12 0.42
CA TYR A 199 4.37 11.32 -0.53
C TYR A 199 4.60 12.52 -1.46
N ARG A 200 4.56 12.26 -2.77
CA ARG A 200 4.40 13.34 -3.76
C ARG A 200 2.94 13.71 -3.86
N LEU A 201 2.60 14.85 -3.29
CA LEU A 201 1.26 15.42 -3.37
C LEU A 201 1.03 16.15 -4.70
N TYR A 202 -0.18 16.03 -5.23
CA TYR A 202 -0.68 16.73 -6.41
C TYR A 202 -1.83 17.67 -6.03
N PRO A 203 -2.23 18.62 -6.91
CA PRO A 203 -3.29 19.57 -6.59
C PRO A 203 -4.57 18.92 -6.06
N GLY A 204 -4.98 17.79 -6.64
CA GLY A 204 -6.17 17.04 -6.21
C GLY A 204 -6.14 16.59 -4.75
N ASN A 205 -4.95 16.32 -4.18
CA ASN A 205 -4.84 15.95 -2.78
C ASN A 205 -5.17 17.12 -1.85
N TYR A 206 -4.62 18.29 -2.16
CA TYR A 206 -4.85 19.52 -1.41
C TYR A 206 -6.31 20.00 -1.54
N ILE A 207 -6.85 19.97 -2.75
CA ILE A 207 -8.25 20.33 -3.02
C ILE A 207 -9.17 19.41 -2.22
N ALA A 208 -8.94 18.09 -2.26
CA ALA A 208 -9.74 17.14 -1.50
C ALA A 208 -9.65 17.38 0.01
N ALA A 209 -8.47 17.69 0.55
CA ALA A 209 -8.30 18.00 1.97
C ALA A 209 -9.08 19.26 2.39
N ASP A 210 -8.97 20.35 1.63
CA ASP A 210 -9.71 21.60 1.89
C ASP A 210 -11.23 21.37 1.81
N LEU A 211 -11.71 20.65 0.77
CA LEU A 211 -13.13 20.33 0.61
C LEU A 211 -13.66 19.46 1.74
N SER A 212 -12.89 18.46 2.19
CA SER A 212 -13.28 17.58 3.30
C SER A 212 -13.31 18.29 4.65
N ARG A 213 -12.43 19.28 4.87
CA ARG A 213 -12.40 20.10 6.10
C ARG A 213 -13.40 21.26 6.07
N GLY A 214 -13.83 21.68 4.88
CA GLY A 214 -14.64 22.88 4.70
C GLY A 214 -13.84 24.17 4.90
N ASP A 215 -12.52 24.13 4.66
CA ASP A 215 -11.61 25.28 4.84
C ASP A 215 -10.78 25.56 3.57
N ARG A 216 -9.74 26.39 3.69
CA ARG A 216 -8.83 26.80 2.61
C ARG A 216 -7.36 26.67 3.02
N THR A 217 -7.05 25.71 3.89
CA THR A 217 -5.71 25.53 4.47
C THR A 217 -4.62 25.38 3.43
N PHE A 218 -4.92 24.71 2.30
CA PHE A 218 -3.96 24.45 1.23
C PHE A 218 -4.23 25.26 -0.05
N ALA A 219 -4.97 26.36 0.04
CA ALA A 219 -5.36 27.17 -1.13
C ALA A 219 -4.18 27.81 -1.89
N ASP A 220 -2.97 27.86 -1.29
CA ASP A 220 -1.73 28.27 -1.94
C ASP A 220 -1.09 27.14 -2.78
N ARG A 221 -1.60 25.91 -2.71
CA ARG A 221 -1.05 24.70 -3.35
C ARG A 221 -1.76 24.28 -4.63
N TYR A 222 -2.81 24.98 -5.03
CA TYR A 222 -3.56 24.71 -6.25
C TYR A 222 -4.16 25.97 -6.84
N THR A 223 -4.46 25.94 -8.14
CA THR A 223 -5.18 27.01 -8.84
C THR A 223 -6.68 26.71 -8.92
N GLU A 224 -7.49 27.72 -9.23
CA GLU A 224 -8.93 27.51 -9.50
C GLU A 224 -9.16 26.60 -10.73
N GLU A 225 -8.22 26.54 -11.67
CA GLU A 225 -8.29 25.62 -12.83
C GLU A 225 -8.01 24.17 -12.41
N ASP A 226 -7.06 23.95 -11.49
CA ASP A 226 -6.82 22.65 -10.88
C ASP A 226 -8.07 22.16 -10.13
N LYS A 227 -8.70 23.06 -9.36
CA LYS A 227 -9.94 22.76 -8.63
C LYS A 227 -11.05 22.32 -9.57
N LYS A 228 -11.35 23.10 -10.61
CA LYS A 228 -12.36 22.73 -11.63
C LYS A 228 -12.04 21.41 -12.31
N SER A 229 -10.77 21.17 -12.64
CA SER A 229 -10.32 19.94 -13.28
C SER A 229 -10.51 18.73 -12.37
N PHE A 230 -10.19 18.87 -11.08
CA PHE A 230 -10.36 17.83 -10.08
C PHE A 230 -11.84 17.55 -9.78
N GLU A 231 -12.67 18.57 -9.59
CA GLU A 231 -14.12 18.42 -9.40
C GLU A 231 -14.76 17.72 -10.60
N LYS A 232 -14.37 18.09 -11.83
CA LYS A 232 -14.80 17.39 -13.05
C LYS A 232 -14.34 15.92 -13.08
N TYR A 233 -13.11 15.66 -12.63
CA TYR A 233 -12.60 14.29 -12.52
C TYR A 233 -13.46 13.48 -11.53
N ILE A 234 -13.71 13.98 -10.33
CA ILE A 234 -14.54 13.35 -9.29
C ILE A 234 -15.95 13.11 -9.78
N ALA A 235 -16.59 14.08 -10.45
CA ALA A 235 -17.90 13.90 -11.08
C ALA A 235 -17.88 12.77 -12.12
N GLY A 236 -16.82 12.69 -12.92
CA GLY A 236 -16.62 11.59 -13.86
C GLY A 236 -16.45 10.23 -13.16
N ARG A 237 -15.77 10.17 -12.02
CA ARG A 237 -15.65 8.93 -11.21
C ARG A 237 -17.00 8.53 -10.62
N MET A 238 -17.75 9.48 -10.08
CA MET A 238 -19.10 9.28 -9.57
C MET A 238 -20.05 8.69 -10.62
N ALA A 239 -19.94 9.12 -11.87
CA ALA A 239 -20.76 8.60 -12.98
C ALA A 239 -20.46 7.13 -13.34
N LEU A 240 -19.27 6.61 -12.99
CA LEU A 240 -18.90 5.22 -13.21
C LEU A 240 -19.41 4.27 -12.11
N ILE A 241 -19.91 4.81 -11.00
CA ILE A 241 -20.41 4.00 -9.88
C ILE A 241 -21.81 3.51 -10.22
N ASP A 242 -21.88 2.23 -10.59
CA ASP A 242 -23.12 1.52 -10.83
C ASP A 242 -23.59 0.81 -9.54
N LEU A 243 -24.69 1.30 -8.97
CA LEU A 243 -25.36 0.76 -7.79
C LEU A 243 -26.88 0.95 -7.91
N PRO A 244 -27.72 -0.03 -7.48
CA PRO A 244 -29.17 0.08 -7.55
C PRO A 244 -29.74 1.28 -6.77
N VAL A 245 -29.17 1.56 -5.60
CA VAL A 245 -29.50 2.71 -4.76
C VAL A 245 -28.20 3.41 -4.43
N LYS A 246 -27.94 4.56 -5.08
CA LYS A 246 -26.70 5.29 -4.95
C LYS A 246 -26.83 6.37 -3.88
N ASP A 247 -26.01 6.31 -2.83
CA ASP A 247 -25.89 7.37 -1.84
C ASP A 247 -24.81 8.35 -2.30
N GLU A 248 -25.20 9.33 -3.11
CA GLU A 248 -24.24 10.24 -3.75
C GLU A 248 -23.41 11.05 -2.74
N PRO A 249 -23.98 11.64 -1.67
CA PRO A 249 -23.21 12.34 -0.66
C PRO A 249 -22.14 11.45 -0.01
N PHE A 250 -22.50 10.21 0.37
CA PHE A 250 -21.57 9.27 0.97
C PHE A 250 -20.44 8.88 0.00
N LEU A 251 -20.78 8.52 -1.25
CA LEU A 251 -19.79 8.13 -2.24
C LEU A 251 -18.84 9.28 -2.60
N HIS A 252 -19.36 10.50 -2.72
CA HIS A 252 -18.57 11.69 -2.98
C HIS A 252 -17.58 11.94 -1.83
N GLU A 253 -18.05 11.85 -0.58
CA GLU A 253 -17.18 11.98 0.59
C GLU A 253 -16.12 10.87 0.64
N ARG A 254 -16.45 9.61 0.33
CA ARG A 254 -15.46 8.53 0.24
C ARG A 254 -14.40 8.79 -0.84
N LEU A 255 -14.81 9.33 -1.99
CA LEU A 255 -13.87 9.75 -3.05
C LEU A 255 -12.93 10.84 -2.55
N LEU A 256 -13.46 11.90 -1.93
CA LEU A 256 -12.62 12.97 -1.38
C LEU A 256 -11.67 12.45 -0.31
N THR A 257 -12.14 11.60 0.61
CA THR A 257 -11.30 10.99 1.65
C THR A 257 -10.08 10.27 1.08
N MET A 258 -10.23 9.50 -0.01
CA MET A 258 -9.11 8.83 -0.70
C MET A 258 -8.03 9.79 -1.21
N TYR A 259 -8.41 11.01 -1.61
CA TYR A 259 -7.46 12.01 -2.11
C TYR A 259 -6.96 12.94 -1.00
N ALA A 260 -7.73 13.16 0.06
CA ALA A 260 -7.38 14.00 1.20
C ALA A 260 -6.35 13.33 2.12
N ASN A 261 -6.51 12.04 2.42
CA ASN A 261 -5.66 11.32 3.37
C ASN A 261 -4.16 11.40 3.07
N PRO A 262 -3.68 11.31 1.82
CA PRO A 262 -2.27 11.54 1.51
C PRO A 262 -1.74 12.90 1.99
N ALA A 263 -2.51 13.98 1.82
CA ALA A 263 -2.10 15.32 2.27
C ALA A 263 -2.11 15.42 3.80
N ILE A 264 -3.12 14.85 4.46
CA ILE A 264 -3.25 14.82 5.92
C ILE A 264 -2.10 14.03 6.54
N ASN A 265 -1.81 12.84 6.01
CA ASN A 265 -0.75 11.97 6.48
C ASN A 265 0.64 12.58 6.28
N HIS A 266 0.89 13.16 5.09
CA HIS A 266 2.14 13.86 4.82
C HIS A 266 2.32 15.06 5.78
N GLU A 267 1.28 15.87 5.99
CA GLU A 267 1.32 16.99 6.95
C GLU A 267 1.64 16.52 8.37
N ALA A 268 1.07 15.38 8.81
CA ALA A 268 1.36 14.82 10.13
C ALA A 268 2.79 14.28 10.25
N ALA A 269 3.35 13.71 9.18
CA ALA A 269 4.68 13.07 9.19
C ALA A 269 5.85 14.06 9.17
N VAL A 270 5.66 15.24 8.56
CA VAL A 270 6.68 16.29 8.42
C VAL A 270 6.63 17.37 9.50
N ARG A 271 5.69 17.28 10.44
CA ARG A 271 5.67 18.09 11.67
C ARG A 271 6.65 17.52 12.71
#